data_AF-A0A521FNR5-F1
#
_entry.id   AF-A0A521FNR5-F1
#
_cell.length_a   1.000
_cell.length_b   1.000
_cell.length_c   1.000
_cell.angle_alpha   90.00
_cell.angle_beta   90.00
_cell.angle_gamma   90.00
#
_symmetry.space_group_name_H-M   'P 1'
#
loop_
_entity.id
_entity.type
_entity.pdbx_description
1 polymer ?
#
loop_
_entity_poly.entity_id
_entity_poly.type
_entity_poly.pdbx_seq_one_letter_code
_entity_poly.pdbx_strand_id
1 'polypeptide(L)'
;MTVKTTLSFTDRHHRFLAEKVGQGAFATQSAAVAAALEQMMQDEQERDVALSALAEEIRSRMATPRTAFIDQDDAFGAALAAVGAARRV
;
A
#
# COMPACT_ATOMS: atom_id res chain seq x y z
N MET A 1 18.22 19.88 9.45
CA MET A 1 17.85 20.79 10.56
C MET A 1 16.73 20.14 11.33
N THR A 2 16.77 20.09 12.66
CA THR A 2 15.69 19.49 13.48
C THR A 2 14.86 20.57 14.14
N VAL A 3 13.54 20.39 14.17
CA VAL A 3 12.61 21.26 14.90
C VAL A 3 12.10 20.50 16.12
N LYS A 4 12.16 21.13 17.30
CA LYS A 4 11.64 20.55 18.53
C LYS A 4 10.13 20.78 18.60
N THR A 5 9.38 19.69 18.74
CA THR A 5 7.93 19.70 18.88
C THR A 5 7.54 18.90 20.12
N THR A 6 6.62 19.44 20.92
CA THR A 6 6.04 18.71 22.05
C THR A 6 4.82 17.93 21.58
N LEU A 7 4.82 16.62 21.79
CA LEU A 7 3.72 15.72 21.43
C LEU A 7 3.23 15.01 22.69
N SER A 8 1.92 14.81 22.78
CA SER A 8 1.31 14.00 23.83
C SER A 8 1.12 12.57 23.33
N PHE A 9 1.68 11.62 24.07
CA PHE A 9 1.46 10.19 23.83
C PHE A 9 0.55 9.63 24.92
N THR A 10 -0.24 8.61 24.56
CA THR A 10 -0.84 7.77 25.60
C THR A 10 0.24 6.95 26.29
N ASP A 11 0.00 6.51 27.52
CA ASP A 11 0.95 5.70 28.30
C ASP A 11 1.43 4.47 27.54
N ARG A 12 0.52 3.84 26.76
CA ARG A 12 0.85 2.69 25.91
C ARG A 12 1.93 3.03 24.88
N HIS A 13 1.79 4.14 24.16
CA HIS A 13 2.74 4.54 23.12
C HIS A 13 4.07 4.99 23.72
N HIS A 14 4.02 5.75 24.82
CA HIS A 14 5.23 6.17 25.53
C HIS A 14 6.03 4.95 26.03
N ARG A 15 5.35 3.98 26.67
CA ARG A 15 6.00 2.73 27.12
C ARG A 15 6.61 1.95 25.95
N PHE A 16 5.87 1.82 24.85
CA PHE A 16 6.39 1.15 23.66
C PHE A 16 7.68 1.79 23.12
N LEU A 17 7.72 3.11 23.01
CA LEU A 17 8.92 3.84 22.57
C LEU A 17 10.09 3.65 23.55
N ALA A 18 9.82 3.72 24.86
CA ALA A 18 10.82 3.49 25.89
C ALA A 18 11.40 2.06 25.84
N GLU A 19 10.56 1.05 25.66
CA GLU A 19 10.99 -0.35 25.50
C GLU A 19 11.87 -0.54 24.27
N LYS A 20 11.51 0.08 23.14
CA LYS A 20 12.31 -0.03 21.91
C LYS A 20 13.69 0.61 22.03
N VAL A 21 13.80 1.71 22.76
CA VAL A 21 15.10 2.31 23.10
C VAL A 21 15.87 1.41 24.08
N GLY A 22 15.20 0.88 25.10
CA GLY A 22 15.82 -0.05 26.07
C GLY A 22 16.33 -1.35 25.45
N GLN A 23 15.69 -1.82 24.38
CA GLN A 23 16.14 -2.96 23.56
C GLN A 23 17.31 -2.62 22.62
N GLY A 24 17.69 -1.35 22.51
CA GLY A 24 18.72 -0.87 21.59
C GLY A 24 18.28 -0.79 20.13
N ALA A 25 16.98 -0.96 19.83
CA ALA A 25 16.46 -0.85 18.46
C ALA A 25 16.56 0.59 17.91
N PHE A 26 16.49 1.58 18.81
CA PHE A 26 16.71 2.98 18.48
C PHE A 26 17.60 3.65 19.53
N ALA A 27 18.42 4.59 19.09
CA ALA A 27 19.30 5.35 20.00
C ALA A 27 18.53 6.27 20.96
N THR A 28 17.40 6.82 20.51
CA THR A 28 16.55 7.72 21.31
C THR A 28 15.09 7.56 20.92
N GLN A 29 14.17 8.02 21.78
CA GLN A 29 12.74 8.05 21.45
C GLN A 29 12.45 8.97 20.25
N SER A 30 13.16 10.09 20.12
CA SER A 30 13.02 10.98 18.96
C SER A 30 13.43 10.29 17.65
N ALA A 31 14.45 9.44 17.67
CA ALA A 31 14.83 8.65 16.50
C ALA A 31 13.76 7.61 16.12
N ALA A 32 13.13 6.97 17.12
CA ALA A 32 12.02 6.06 16.88
C ALA A 32 10.79 6.75 16.28
N VAL A 33 10.45 7.95 16.78
CA VAL A 33 9.35 8.76 16.24
C VAL A 33 9.66 9.22 14.81
N ALA A 34 10.89 9.65 14.53
CA ALA A 34 11.31 10.03 13.19
C ALA A 34 11.17 8.84 12.21
N ALA A 35 11.66 7.65 12.58
CA ALA A 35 11.54 6.47 11.74
C ALA A 35 10.08 6.08 11.45
N ALA A 36 9.19 6.21 12.45
CA ALA A 36 7.77 5.97 12.26
C ALA A 36 7.13 6.98 11.29
N LEU A 37 7.51 8.26 11.36
CA LEU A 37 7.02 9.30 10.44
C LEU A 37 7.52 9.08 9.01
N GLU A 38 8.79 8.69 8.83
CA GLU A 38 9.32 8.35 7.51
C GLU A 38 8.55 7.19 6.88
N GLN A 39 8.25 6.15 7.65
CA GLN A 39 7.42 5.04 7.16
C GLN A 39 6.02 5.52 6.76
N MET A 40 5.39 6.36 7.58
CA MET A 40 4.08 6.93 7.23
C MET A 40 4.15 7.73 5.93
N MET A 41 5.17 8.57 5.75
CA MET A 41 5.36 9.37 4.52
C MET A 41 5.56 8.48 3.29
N GLN A 42 6.33 7.41 3.43
CA GLN A 42 6.52 6.43 2.36
C GLN A 42 5.19 5.75 2.01
N ASP A 43 4.43 5.28 3.00
CA ASP A 43 3.14 4.64 2.81
C ASP A 43 2.14 5.59 2.10
N GLU A 44 2.16 6.90 2.43
CA GLU A 44 1.35 7.90 1.75
C GLU A 44 1.76 8.07 0.28
N GLN A 45 3.05 8.15 0.01
CA GLN A 45 3.56 8.30 -1.34
C GLN A 45 3.26 7.08 -2.21
N GLU A 46 3.41 5.87 -1.67
CA GLU A 46 3.04 4.62 -2.35
C GLU A 46 1.54 4.57 -2.63
N ARG A 47 0.71 4.99 -1.67
CA ARG A 47 -0.75 5.06 -1.83
C ARG A 47 -1.13 6.05 -2.94
N ASP A 48 -0.52 7.22 -2.99
CA ASP A 48 -0.83 8.24 -4.00
C ASP A 48 -0.45 7.77 -5.41
N VAL A 49 0.66 7.07 -5.56
CA VAL A 49 1.06 6.44 -6.84
C VAL A 49 0.03 5.40 -7.27
N ALA A 50 -0.36 4.50 -6.36
CA ALA A 50 -1.33 3.45 -6.66
C ALA A 50 -2.72 4.02 -7.02
N LEU A 51 -3.20 5.02 -6.27
CA LEU A 51 -4.48 5.68 -6.53
C LEU A 51 -4.45 6.45 -7.86
N SER A 52 -3.34 7.11 -8.18
CA SER A 52 -3.16 7.82 -9.44
C SER A 52 -3.18 6.87 -10.63
N ALA A 53 -2.50 5.72 -10.52
CA ALA A 53 -2.52 4.68 -11.55
C ALA A 53 -3.93 4.10 -11.76
N LEU A 54 -4.65 3.84 -10.68
CA LEU A 54 -6.03 3.35 -10.75
C LEU A 54 -6.97 4.37 -11.39
N ALA A 55 -6.85 5.64 -11.02
CA ALA A 55 -7.66 6.71 -11.60
C ALA A 55 -7.41 6.84 -13.12
N GLU A 56 -6.16 6.72 -13.55
CA GLU A 56 -5.81 6.74 -14.97
C GLU A 56 -6.40 5.55 -15.73
N GLU A 57 -6.31 4.35 -15.18
CA GLU A 57 -6.90 3.15 -15.77
C GLU A 57 -8.42 3.28 -15.91
N ILE A 58 -9.11 3.82 -14.89
CA ILE A 58 -10.56 4.08 -14.96
C ILE A 58 -10.87 5.06 -16.09
N ARG A 59 -10.13 6.17 -16.19
CA ARG A 59 -10.34 7.16 -17.27
C ARG A 59 -10.09 6.55 -18.65
N SER A 60 -9.03 5.75 -18.80
CA SER A 60 -8.71 5.02 -20.02
C SER A 60 -9.86 4.09 -20.45
N ARG A 61 -10.41 3.31 -19.51
CA ARG A 61 -11.56 2.44 -19.76
C ARG A 61 -12.82 3.21 -20.12
N MET A 62 -13.09 4.32 -19.43
CA MET A 62 -14.25 5.17 -19.73
C MET A 62 -14.15 5.80 -21.14
N ALA A 63 -12.93 6.08 -21.62
CA ALA A 63 -12.70 6.60 -22.96
C ALA A 63 -12.70 5.52 -24.05
N THR A 64 -12.65 4.23 -23.69
CA THR A 64 -12.58 3.13 -24.64
C THR A 64 -13.93 2.95 -25.37
N PRO A 65 -13.97 3.03 -26.71
CA PRO A 65 -15.20 2.81 -27.47
C PRO A 65 -15.72 1.39 -27.28
N ARG A 66 -17.05 1.22 -27.22
CA ARG A 66 -17.69 -0.10 -27.10
C ARG A 66 -17.31 -1.06 -28.22
N THR A 67 -16.98 -0.54 -29.40
CA THR A 67 -16.53 -1.35 -30.54
C THR A 67 -15.17 -2.01 -30.33
N ALA A 68 -14.38 -1.54 -29.35
CA ALA A 68 -13.11 -2.14 -28.97
C ALA A 68 -13.26 -3.21 -27.87
N PHE A 69 -14.49 -3.47 -27.41
CA PHE A 69 -14.73 -4.50 -26.40
C PHE A 69 -14.66 -5.87 -27.06
N ILE A 70 -14.05 -6.82 -26.36
CA ILE A 70 -13.94 -8.22 -26.80
C ILE A 70 -15.02 -9.05 -26.13
N ASP A 71 -15.48 -10.10 -26.82
CA ASP A 71 -16.43 -11.05 -26.25
C ASP A 71 -15.78 -11.86 -25.13
N GLN A 72 -16.59 -12.27 -24.14
CA GLN A 72 -16.10 -13.02 -22.99
C GLN A 72 -15.52 -14.38 -23.40
N ASP A 73 -16.13 -15.07 -24.37
CA ASP A 73 -15.67 -16.39 -24.80
C ASP A 73 -14.33 -16.28 -25.53
N ASP A 74 -14.14 -15.22 -26.31
CA ASP A 74 -12.86 -14.90 -26.95
C ASP A 74 -11.77 -14.56 -25.92
N ALA A 75 -12.14 -13.81 -24.87
CA ALA A 75 -11.20 -13.38 -23.83
C ALA A 75 -10.77 -14.51 -22.88
N PHE A 76 -11.70 -15.38 -22.48
CA PHE A 76 -11.50 -16.31 -21.37
C PHE A 76 -11.67 -17.80 -21.75
N GLY A 77 -12.18 -18.12 -22.93
CA GLY A 77 -12.54 -19.49 -23.32
C GLY A 77 -11.38 -20.47 -23.18
N ALA A 78 -10.18 -20.08 -23.63
CA ALA A 78 -8.98 -20.91 -23.51
C ALA A 78 -8.58 -21.18 -22.04
N ALA A 79 -8.63 -20.16 -21.19
CA ALA A 79 -8.30 -20.28 -19.77
C ALA A 79 -9.32 -21.16 -19.04
N LEU A 80 -10.62 -20.99 -19.33
CA LEU A 80 -11.69 -21.80 -18.75
C LEU A 80 -11.58 -23.28 -19.15
N ALA A 81 -11.25 -23.57 -20.41
CA ALA A 81 -11.03 -24.92 -20.89
C ALA A 81 -9.86 -25.60 -20.16
N ALA A 82 -8.75 -24.87 -19.97
CA ALA A 82 -7.57 -25.38 -19.25
C ALA A 82 -7.89 -25.69 -17.78
N VAL A 83 -8.56 -24.78 -17.07
CA VAL A 83 -8.98 -24.99 -15.67
C VAL A 83 -9.97 -26.16 -15.56
N GLY A 84 -10.91 -26.27 -16.50
CA GLY A 84 -11.87 -27.37 -16.56
C GLY A 84 -11.20 -28.73 -16.76
N ALA A 85 -10.18 -28.81 -17.59
CA ALA A 85 -9.41 -30.03 -17.81
C ALA A 85 -8.61 -30.43 -16.56
N ALA A 86 -7.95 -29.47 -15.91
CA ALA A 86 -7.17 -29.71 -14.69
C ALA A 86 -8.00 -30.22 -13.51
N ARG A 87 -9.30 -29.86 -13.45
CA ARG A 87 -10.21 -30.25 -12.36
C ARG A 87 -10.84 -31.63 -12.54
N ARG A 88 -10.67 -32.25 -13.71
CA ARG A 88 -11.18 -33.60 -14.04
C ARG A 88 -10.14 -34.71 -13.84
N VAL A 89 -8.91 -34.33 -13.50
CA VAL A 89 -7.80 -35.21 -13.11
C VAL A 89 -7.74 -35.26 -11.59
#